data_AF-A0A2V9PFD7-F1
#
_entry.id   AF-A0A2V9PFD7-F1
#
_cell.length_a   1.000
_cell.length_b   1.000
_cell.length_c   1.000
_cell.angle_alpha   90.00
_cell.angle_beta   90.00
_cell.angle_gamma   90.00
#
_symmetry.space_group_name_H-M   'P 1'
#
loop_
_entity.id
_entity.type
_entity.pdbx_description
1 polymer ?
#
loop_
_entity_poly.entity_id
_entity_poly.type
_entity_poly.pdbx_seq_one_letter_code
_entity_poly.pdbx_strand_id
1 'polypeptide(L)'
;MRAGSPFGGGLRLHKLRGFLAWVFAFTALVCLRIAFTTTLQTIHGHYNLLVLRNLLVLLPPAMNAVQCLVFGAAWWTIWKGRPSARRWGIAASLIYVLIFCSLAYFLYLSRSGWSEFRLFLSMFWVILAIGIAGLIAFLRRYKQADEPIPEIPNIPGDGTNRVVNKATRFVAFAAALWVYHWWHGWLGANGIAETSLLTGIALATLIGLLITLLHELCHTATGLVLGMRLCAFIVGPFQWRIRDGKWSFQFKPAEILSAGGATGVVPGSMDFPRWRSLCMMAAGPLMSLVSGVLALWIGFAERGNSRLQANGLPVLFGAWSLVICAMNLVPIRTKDGQYSDGAMIYQSLSSGRWGDFRRIMAAVGSTVVTPLRPRDYDIETILRLARSIPQGRQGLLLRLYAYSYFLDHGKLSDAAQAIREAGLIYQQCSTEIPAELLTVFVFCNAYICDNAAAARGWWTHVQARKPTQLNVDYWRAYSALHWVEGNLKEANEAWKKSNELAQQLPKAGAYEFDRYCCVLLRKVLDESAVARTASSI
;
A
#
# COMPACT_ATOMS: atom_id res chain seq x y z
N MET A 1 -19.36 2.21 18.15
CA MET A 1 -20.41 3.00 17.46
C MET A 1 -19.76 3.90 16.41
N ARG A 2 -20.36 3.97 15.21
CA ARG A 2 -19.82 4.63 14.01
C ARG A 2 -19.71 6.14 14.19
N ALA A 3 -18.49 6.67 14.30
CA ALA A 3 -18.19 8.08 14.07
C ALA A 3 -17.25 8.18 12.86
N GLY A 4 -17.82 8.51 11.70
CA GLY A 4 -17.03 8.85 10.51
C GLY A 4 -16.28 10.16 10.78
N SER A 5 -14.95 10.09 10.83
CA SER A 5 -14.11 11.27 11.07
C SER A 5 -14.34 12.33 9.96
N PRO A 6 -14.56 13.61 10.30
CA PRO A 6 -14.68 14.69 9.31
C PRO A 6 -13.37 14.95 8.53
N PHE A 7 -12.23 14.39 8.98
CA PHE A 7 -10.94 14.48 8.30
C PHE A 7 -10.71 13.43 7.20
N GLY A 8 -11.56 12.41 7.09
CA GLY A 8 -11.42 11.35 6.08
C GLY A 8 -11.70 11.79 4.64
N GLY A 9 -12.39 12.92 4.45
CA GLY A 9 -12.74 13.44 3.13
C GLY A 9 -11.53 13.92 2.32
N GLY A 10 -10.57 14.60 2.98
CA GLY A 10 -9.40 15.20 2.30
C GLY A 10 -8.48 14.16 1.65
N LEU A 11 -8.19 13.07 2.37
CA LEU A 11 -7.32 12.00 1.88
C LEU A 11 -7.94 11.26 0.68
N ARG A 12 -9.27 11.07 0.68
CA ARG A 12 -9.99 10.45 -0.44
C ARG A 12 -9.96 11.32 -1.70
N LEU A 13 -10.14 12.63 -1.54
CA LEU A 13 -10.07 13.60 -2.65
C LEU A 13 -8.67 13.69 -3.25
N HIS A 14 -7.62 13.64 -2.44
CA HIS A 14 -6.24 13.64 -2.95
C HIS A 14 -5.95 12.40 -3.81
N LYS A 15 -6.33 11.20 -3.33
CA LYS A 15 -6.21 9.96 -4.10
C LYS A 15 -7.00 10.03 -5.41
N LEU A 16 -8.21 10.57 -5.38
CA LEU A 16 -9.04 10.76 -6.57
C LEU A 16 -8.39 11.69 -7.60
N ARG A 17 -7.84 12.83 -7.18
CA ARG A 17 -7.12 13.75 -8.08
C ARG A 17 -5.87 13.09 -8.68
N GLY A 18 -5.14 12.32 -7.88
CA GLY A 18 -4.00 11.55 -8.35
C GLY A 18 -4.39 10.53 -9.42
N PHE A 19 -5.49 9.81 -9.22
CA PHE A 19 -6.07 8.91 -10.22
C PHE A 19 -6.46 9.65 -11.50
N LEU A 20 -7.22 10.75 -11.37
CA LEU A 20 -7.66 11.56 -12.51
C LEU A 20 -6.47 12.15 -13.30
N ALA A 21 -5.37 12.51 -12.64
CA ALA A 21 -4.17 12.98 -13.32
C ALA A 21 -3.62 11.91 -14.30
N TRP A 22 -3.64 10.64 -13.93
CA TRP A 22 -3.24 9.55 -14.81
C TRP A 22 -4.24 9.33 -15.96
N VAL A 23 -5.53 9.46 -15.69
CA VAL A 23 -6.57 9.42 -16.73
C VAL A 23 -6.37 10.56 -17.76
N PHE A 24 -6.03 11.77 -17.30
CA PHE A 24 -5.68 12.87 -18.18
C PHE A 24 -4.39 12.60 -18.96
N ALA A 25 -3.35 12.02 -18.34
CA ALA A 25 -2.12 11.65 -19.03
C ALA A 25 -2.38 10.66 -20.16
N PHE A 26 -3.15 9.61 -19.88
CA PHE A 26 -3.54 8.61 -20.87
C PHE A 26 -4.32 9.25 -22.03
N THR A 27 -5.29 10.11 -21.70
CA THR A 27 -6.12 10.77 -22.72
C THR A 27 -5.30 11.72 -23.58
N ALA A 28 -4.33 12.43 -22.99
CA ALA A 28 -3.41 13.26 -23.76
C ALA A 28 -2.63 12.45 -24.80
N LEU A 29 -2.13 11.26 -24.43
CA LEU A 29 -1.43 10.36 -25.35
C LEU A 29 -2.35 9.84 -26.47
N VAL A 30 -3.59 9.50 -26.14
CA VAL A 30 -4.60 9.08 -27.14
C VAL A 30 -4.90 10.22 -28.11
N CYS A 31 -5.17 11.43 -27.61
CA CYS A 31 -5.40 12.62 -28.44
C CYS A 31 -4.19 12.95 -29.32
N LEU A 32 -2.96 12.84 -28.78
CA LEU A 32 -1.74 13.06 -29.54
C LEU A 32 -1.60 12.07 -30.70
N ARG A 33 -1.84 10.79 -30.44
CA ARG A 33 -1.81 9.74 -31.47
C ARG A 33 -2.83 10.03 -32.56
N ILE A 34 -4.08 10.30 -32.19
CA ILE A 34 -5.16 10.61 -33.15
C ILE A 34 -4.81 11.83 -33.99
N ALA A 35 -4.35 12.91 -33.35
CA ALA A 35 -3.93 14.13 -34.04
C ALA A 35 -2.81 13.84 -35.05
N PHE A 36 -1.80 13.07 -34.65
CA PHE A 36 -0.67 12.73 -35.51
C PHE A 36 -1.09 11.85 -36.70
N THR A 37 -1.84 10.77 -36.46
CA THR A 37 -2.29 9.85 -37.53
C THR A 37 -3.22 10.53 -38.51
N THR A 38 -4.17 11.34 -38.03
CA THR A 38 -5.12 12.07 -38.89
C THR A 38 -4.44 13.18 -39.68
N THR A 39 -3.42 13.84 -39.10
CA THR A 39 -2.58 14.81 -39.83
C THR A 39 -1.80 14.11 -40.94
N LEU A 40 -1.15 12.98 -40.66
CA LEU A 40 -0.41 12.22 -41.68
C LEU A 40 -1.30 11.70 -42.81
N GLN A 41 -2.49 11.18 -42.47
CA GLN A 41 -3.47 10.74 -43.46
C GLN A 41 -3.99 11.91 -44.31
N THR A 42 -4.26 13.05 -43.68
CA THR A 42 -4.65 14.28 -44.38
C THR A 42 -3.56 14.69 -45.36
N ILE A 43 -2.29 14.73 -44.93
CA ILE A 43 -1.13 15.08 -45.78
C ILE A 43 -1.00 14.10 -46.95
N HIS A 44 -1.08 12.79 -46.71
CA HIS A 44 -0.97 11.78 -47.78
C HIS A 44 -2.16 11.83 -48.77
N GLY A 45 -3.36 12.13 -48.30
CA GLY A 45 -4.56 12.22 -49.14
C GLY A 45 -4.68 13.52 -49.95
N HIS A 46 -3.81 14.51 -49.72
CA HIS A 46 -3.98 15.89 -50.23
C HIS A 46 -3.35 16.18 -51.59
N TYR A 47 -3.04 15.18 -52.40
CA TYR A 47 -2.54 15.43 -53.76
C TYR A 47 -3.59 15.96 -54.75
N ASN A 48 -4.90 16.09 -54.42
CA ASN A 48 -5.92 16.42 -55.44
C ASN A 48 -7.20 17.19 -55.00
N LEU A 49 -7.28 17.92 -53.88
CA LEU A 49 -8.56 18.53 -53.44
C LEU A 49 -8.53 20.02 -53.01
N LEU A 50 -9.64 20.70 -53.34
CA LEU A 50 -9.96 22.14 -53.16
C LEU A 50 -9.73 22.69 -51.73
N VAL A 51 -9.16 23.90 -51.67
CA VAL A 51 -8.74 24.66 -50.47
C VAL A 51 -9.79 24.73 -49.34
N LEU A 52 -11.09 24.88 -49.64
CA LEU A 52 -12.14 25.00 -48.61
C LEU A 52 -12.43 23.66 -47.90
N ARG A 53 -12.31 22.53 -48.62
CA ARG A 53 -12.45 21.19 -48.04
C ARG A 53 -11.28 20.89 -47.10
N ASN A 54 -10.10 21.44 -47.39
CA ASN A 54 -8.88 21.22 -46.62
C ASN A 54 -8.97 21.85 -45.21
N LEU A 55 -9.67 22.98 -45.05
CA LEU A 55 -9.87 23.61 -43.73
C LEU A 55 -10.77 22.77 -42.80
N LEU A 56 -11.86 22.19 -43.33
CA LEU A 56 -12.74 21.32 -42.55
C LEU A 56 -12.07 19.99 -42.18
N VAL A 57 -11.17 19.49 -43.03
CA VAL A 57 -10.41 18.25 -42.78
C VAL A 57 -9.30 18.46 -41.73
N LEU A 58 -8.74 19.66 -41.60
CA LEU A 58 -7.74 19.99 -40.58
C LEU A 58 -8.33 20.29 -39.19
N LEU A 59 -9.64 20.53 -39.09
CA LEU A 59 -10.31 20.85 -37.83
C LEU A 59 -10.22 19.70 -36.79
N PRO A 60 -10.50 18.42 -37.11
CA PRO A 60 -10.39 17.33 -36.14
C PRO A 60 -8.97 17.11 -35.60
N PRO A 61 -7.90 17.08 -36.42
CA PRO A 61 -6.53 17.01 -35.91
C PRO A 61 -6.20 18.18 -34.97
N ALA A 62 -6.59 19.41 -35.34
CA ALA A 62 -6.36 20.60 -34.52
C ALA A 62 -7.10 20.52 -33.17
N MET A 63 -8.36 20.09 -33.16
CA MET A 63 -9.12 19.89 -31.92
C MET A 63 -8.47 18.83 -31.02
N ASN A 64 -7.99 17.72 -31.58
CA ASN A 64 -7.29 16.69 -30.82
C ASN A 64 -5.95 17.20 -30.26
N ALA A 65 -5.21 18.02 -31.01
CA ALA A 65 -3.99 18.65 -30.52
C ALA A 65 -4.26 19.60 -29.33
N VAL A 66 -5.32 20.42 -29.41
CA VAL A 66 -5.74 21.29 -28.30
C VAL A 66 -6.14 20.46 -27.07
N GLN A 67 -6.92 19.39 -27.27
CA GLN A 67 -7.29 18.48 -26.18
C GLN A 67 -6.05 17.85 -25.53
N CYS A 68 -5.10 17.37 -26.34
CA CYS A 68 -3.82 16.84 -25.87
C CYS A 68 -3.08 17.85 -24.98
N LEU A 69 -3.02 19.12 -25.39
CA LEU A 69 -2.39 20.17 -24.59
C LEU A 69 -3.11 20.39 -23.26
N VAL A 70 -4.46 20.44 -23.26
CA VAL A 70 -5.24 20.64 -22.03
C VAL A 70 -5.06 19.46 -21.07
N PHE A 71 -5.20 18.23 -21.55
CA PHE A 71 -5.04 17.03 -20.72
C PHE A 71 -3.59 16.86 -20.23
N GLY A 72 -2.60 17.11 -21.09
CA GLY A 72 -1.19 17.09 -20.73
C GLY A 72 -0.83 18.15 -19.68
N ALA A 73 -1.34 19.36 -19.83
CA ALA A 73 -1.18 20.43 -18.84
C ALA A 73 -1.88 20.09 -17.51
N ALA A 74 -3.07 19.50 -17.55
CA ALA A 74 -3.78 19.03 -16.35
C ALA A 74 -2.95 17.98 -15.61
N TRP A 75 -2.53 16.92 -16.30
CA TRP A 75 -1.66 15.89 -15.72
C TRP A 75 -0.38 16.48 -15.12
N TRP A 76 0.36 17.27 -15.90
CA TRP A 76 1.63 17.86 -15.47
C TRP A 76 1.48 18.75 -14.25
N THR A 77 0.48 19.63 -14.24
CA THR A 77 0.28 20.58 -13.13
C THR A 77 -0.20 19.90 -11.87
N ILE A 78 -1.06 18.88 -11.95
CA ILE A 78 -1.46 18.05 -10.81
C ILE A 78 -0.25 17.28 -10.26
N TRP A 79 0.54 16.67 -11.14
CA TRP A 79 1.73 15.91 -10.76
C TRP A 79 2.79 16.77 -10.07
N LYS A 80 3.01 18.00 -10.57
CA LYS A 80 3.92 18.98 -9.97
C LYS A 80 3.33 19.73 -8.76
N GLY A 81 2.08 19.47 -8.39
CA GLY A 81 1.42 20.18 -7.29
C GLY A 81 1.32 21.69 -7.48
N ARG A 82 1.20 22.17 -8.73
CA ARG A 82 1.15 23.61 -9.03
C ARG A 82 -0.22 24.19 -8.67
N PRO A 83 -0.31 25.49 -8.30
CA PRO A 83 -1.59 26.15 -8.01
C PRO A 83 -2.55 26.17 -9.22
N SER A 84 -2.00 26.08 -10.45
CA SER A 84 -2.78 25.96 -11.68
C SER A 84 -3.44 24.60 -11.90
N ALA A 85 -3.08 23.55 -11.13
CA ALA A 85 -3.64 22.21 -11.24
C ALA A 85 -5.17 22.19 -11.17
N ARG A 86 -5.74 23.10 -10.37
CA ARG A 86 -7.18 23.26 -10.25
C ARG A 86 -7.82 23.70 -11.57
N ARG A 87 -7.27 24.73 -12.21
CA ARG A 87 -7.82 25.31 -13.45
C ARG A 87 -7.75 24.30 -14.59
N TRP A 88 -6.59 23.66 -14.77
CA TRP A 88 -6.42 22.65 -15.80
C TRP A 88 -7.23 21.38 -15.54
N GLY A 89 -7.33 20.94 -14.29
CA GLY A 89 -8.19 19.80 -13.92
C GLY A 89 -9.66 20.07 -14.20
N ILE A 90 -10.17 21.28 -13.93
CA ILE A 90 -11.54 21.68 -14.29
C ILE A 90 -11.71 21.71 -15.81
N ALA A 91 -10.78 22.33 -16.54
CA ALA A 91 -10.84 22.40 -18.01
C ALA A 91 -10.88 21.01 -18.65
N ALA A 92 -9.97 20.12 -18.26
CA ALA A 92 -9.94 18.72 -18.72
C ALA A 92 -11.25 17.97 -18.39
N SER A 93 -11.80 18.20 -17.20
CA SER A 93 -13.07 17.57 -16.77
C SER A 93 -14.27 18.09 -17.57
N LEU A 94 -14.31 19.39 -17.89
CA LEU A 94 -15.34 19.99 -18.74
C LEU A 94 -15.27 19.45 -20.17
N ILE A 95 -14.06 19.24 -20.72
CA ILE A 95 -13.90 18.63 -22.05
C ILE A 95 -14.58 17.26 -22.11
N TYR A 96 -14.43 16.40 -21.08
CA TYR A 96 -15.14 15.12 -21.05
C TYR A 96 -16.66 15.28 -21.05
N VAL A 97 -17.20 16.23 -20.28
CA VAL A 97 -18.65 16.51 -20.27
C VAL A 97 -19.12 17.02 -21.63
N LEU A 98 -18.35 17.91 -22.27
CA LEU A 98 -18.66 18.44 -23.59
C LEU A 98 -18.58 17.37 -24.69
N ILE A 99 -17.59 16.47 -24.63
CA ILE A 99 -17.51 15.31 -25.53
C ILE A 99 -18.76 14.46 -25.38
N PHE A 100 -19.19 14.17 -24.14
CA PHE A 100 -20.44 13.43 -23.90
C PHE A 100 -21.66 14.15 -24.49
N CYS A 101 -21.85 15.44 -24.19
CA CYS A 101 -23.02 16.20 -24.64
C CYS A 101 -23.06 16.37 -26.16
N SER A 102 -21.91 16.65 -26.80
CA SER A 102 -21.83 16.80 -28.26
C SER A 102 -22.16 15.50 -28.98
N LEU A 103 -21.65 14.36 -28.49
CA LEU A 103 -22.06 13.06 -28.99
C LEU A 103 -23.55 12.83 -28.75
N ALA A 104 -24.04 12.96 -27.52
CA ALA A 104 -25.46 12.75 -27.21
C ALA A 104 -26.38 13.61 -28.10
N TYR A 105 -26.01 14.85 -28.39
CA TYR A 105 -26.72 15.74 -29.30
C TYR A 105 -26.69 15.26 -30.76
N PHE A 106 -25.51 14.93 -31.29
CA PHE A 106 -25.37 14.40 -32.65
C PHE A 106 -26.22 13.13 -32.83
N LEU A 107 -26.27 12.31 -31.80
CA LEU A 107 -26.98 11.03 -31.80
C LEU A 107 -28.49 11.21 -31.68
N TYR A 108 -28.94 12.19 -30.89
CA TYR A 108 -30.34 12.63 -30.87
C TYR A 108 -30.82 13.06 -32.27
N LEU A 109 -29.98 13.78 -33.02
CA LEU A 109 -30.29 14.19 -34.39
C LEU A 109 -30.28 13.05 -35.40
N SER A 110 -29.44 12.03 -35.19
CA SER A 110 -29.19 10.98 -36.19
C SER A 110 -30.38 10.04 -36.45
N ARG A 111 -31.43 10.00 -35.60
CA ARG A 111 -32.72 9.25 -35.63
C ARG A 111 -32.78 7.78 -36.10
N SER A 112 -32.00 7.39 -37.10
CA SER A 112 -31.83 6.05 -37.68
C SER A 112 -30.74 5.29 -36.94
N GLY A 113 -31.08 4.20 -36.22
CA GLY A 113 -30.11 3.25 -35.66
C GLY A 113 -30.08 3.04 -34.14
N TRP A 114 -31.20 3.22 -33.42
CA TRP A 114 -31.27 3.16 -31.94
C TRP A 114 -30.81 1.85 -31.24
N SER A 115 -30.64 0.73 -31.96
CA SER A 115 -30.28 -0.58 -31.36
C SER A 115 -28.77 -0.78 -31.19
N GLU A 116 -27.99 -0.65 -32.26
CA GLU A 116 -26.50 -0.58 -32.26
C GLU A 116 -25.99 0.51 -31.30
N PHE A 117 -26.83 1.53 -31.12
CA PHE A 117 -26.56 2.76 -30.42
C PHE A 117 -26.50 2.66 -28.89
N ARG A 118 -27.24 1.71 -28.28
CA ARG A 118 -27.24 1.56 -26.80
C ARG A 118 -25.89 1.10 -26.26
N LEU A 119 -25.21 0.22 -26.98
CA LEU A 119 -23.86 -0.24 -26.64
C LEU A 119 -22.85 0.90 -26.76
N PHE A 120 -22.96 1.72 -27.81
CA PHE A 120 -22.12 2.90 -27.99
C PHE A 120 -22.32 3.89 -26.84
N LEU A 121 -23.57 4.27 -26.53
CA LEU A 121 -23.92 5.18 -25.43
C LEU A 121 -23.42 4.68 -24.06
N SER A 122 -23.40 3.37 -23.84
CA SER A 122 -22.90 2.77 -22.58
C SER A 122 -21.45 3.13 -22.26
N MET A 123 -20.59 3.27 -23.27
CA MET A 123 -19.18 3.69 -23.08
C MET A 123 -19.04 5.17 -22.74
N PHE A 124 -19.93 6.02 -23.26
CA PHE A 124 -19.89 7.47 -23.03
C PHE A 124 -20.28 7.85 -21.61
N TRP A 125 -21.11 7.04 -20.93
CA TRP A 125 -21.41 7.24 -19.51
C TRP A 125 -20.16 7.21 -18.63
N VAL A 126 -19.14 6.42 -18.99
CA VAL A 126 -17.85 6.39 -18.27
C VAL A 126 -17.12 7.72 -18.44
N ILE A 127 -17.10 8.29 -19.66
CA ILE A 127 -16.49 9.59 -19.95
C ILE A 127 -17.19 10.69 -19.15
N LEU A 128 -18.52 10.68 -19.12
CA LEU A 128 -19.29 11.61 -18.30
C LEU A 128 -18.99 11.46 -16.81
N ALA A 129 -18.97 10.22 -16.30
CA ALA A 129 -18.66 9.94 -14.91
C ALA A 129 -17.27 10.44 -14.51
N ILE A 130 -16.26 10.26 -15.37
CA ILE A 130 -14.90 10.81 -15.18
C ILE A 130 -14.95 12.34 -15.15
N GLY A 131 -15.67 12.97 -16.10
CA GLY A 131 -15.86 14.41 -16.15
C GLY A 131 -16.51 14.97 -14.87
N ILE A 132 -17.59 14.37 -14.41
CA ILE A 132 -18.29 14.77 -13.17
C ILE A 132 -17.39 14.55 -11.95
N ALA A 133 -16.74 13.38 -11.84
CA ALA A 133 -15.83 13.09 -10.74
C ALA A 133 -14.65 14.11 -10.69
N GLY A 134 -14.13 14.49 -11.86
CA GLY A 134 -13.12 15.52 -11.99
C GLY A 134 -13.61 16.90 -11.57
N LEU A 135 -14.81 17.31 -12.00
CA LEU A 135 -15.42 18.57 -11.55
C LEU A 135 -15.59 18.59 -10.03
N ILE A 136 -16.16 17.53 -9.43
CA ILE A 136 -16.29 17.42 -7.97
C ILE A 136 -14.92 17.51 -7.29
N ALA A 137 -13.92 16.79 -7.83
CA ALA A 137 -12.58 16.74 -7.26
C ALA A 137 -11.88 18.11 -7.33
N PHE A 138 -11.97 18.86 -8.42
CA PHE A 138 -11.22 20.10 -8.65
C PHE A 138 -12.01 21.39 -8.31
N LEU A 139 -13.34 21.38 -8.32
CA LEU A 139 -14.14 22.53 -7.87
C LEU A 139 -14.01 22.75 -6.38
N ARG A 140 -13.92 21.68 -5.59
CA ARG A 140 -13.73 21.78 -4.14
C ARG A 140 -12.39 22.45 -3.85
N ARG A 141 -12.44 23.60 -3.16
CA ARG A 141 -11.25 24.32 -2.69
C ARG A 141 -10.49 23.37 -1.78
N TYR A 142 -9.41 22.81 -2.32
CA TYR A 142 -8.45 22.10 -1.50
C TYR A 142 -7.63 23.19 -0.86
N LYS A 143 -7.84 23.42 0.43
CA LYS A 143 -6.77 23.99 1.25
C LYS A 143 -5.64 23.00 1.05
N GLN A 144 -4.65 23.40 0.25
CA GLN A 144 -3.42 22.64 0.15
C GLN A 144 -3.01 22.44 1.59
N ALA A 145 -3.07 21.19 2.07
CA ALA A 145 -2.30 20.88 3.25
C ALA A 145 -0.90 21.25 2.80
N ASP A 146 -0.37 22.35 3.34
CA ASP A 146 0.96 22.86 3.00
C ASP A 146 2.04 21.82 3.33
N GLU A 147 1.65 20.70 3.93
CA GLU A 147 2.46 19.51 4.05
C GLU A 147 2.66 18.86 2.68
N PRO A 148 3.88 18.96 2.09
CA PRO A 148 4.22 18.19 0.91
C PRO A 148 3.91 16.72 1.18
N ILE A 149 3.39 16.01 0.17
CA ILE A 149 3.25 14.55 0.24
C ILE A 149 4.59 14.03 0.76
N PRO A 150 4.63 13.36 1.93
CA PRO A 150 5.88 12.94 2.53
C PRO A 150 6.67 12.17 1.48
N GLU A 151 7.77 12.78 1.02
CA GLU A 151 8.63 12.07 0.11
C GLU A 151 9.23 10.93 0.91
N ILE A 152 9.17 9.72 0.35
CA ILE A 152 9.78 8.55 0.98
C ILE A 152 11.25 8.92 1.21
N PRO A 153 11.70 9.04 2.47
CA PRO A 153 13.06 9.43 2.74
C PRO A 153 13.97 8.34 2.17
N ASN A 154 15.01 8.77 1.44
CA ASN A 154 16.06 7.86 1.04
C ASN A 154 16.69 7.30 2.30
N ILE A 155 16.77 5.98 2.38
CA ILE A 155 17.40 5.30 3.48
C ILE A 155 18.79 4.86 3.01
N PRO A 156 19.88 5.45 3.54
CA PRO A 156 21.22 5.13 3.06
C PRO A 156 21.52 3.64 3.20
N GLY A 157 22.01 3.04 2.10
CA GLY A 157 22.45 1.65 2.06
C GLY A 157 21.35 0.60 1.96
N ASP A 158 20.06 0.97 1.86
CA ASP A 158 18.98 -0.01 1.68
C ASP A 158 18.90 -0.56 0.24
N GLY A 159 19.75 -0.10 -0.67
CA GLY A 159 19.78 -0.56 -2.06
C GLY A 159 18.68 0.02 -2.94
N THR A 160 17.83 0.89 -2.41
CA THR A 160 16.78 1.56 -3.19
C THR A 160 17.19 2.98 -3.55
N ASN A 161 16.68 3.46 -4.69
CA ASN A 161 17.02 4.79 -5.20
C ASN A 161 15.73 5.58 -5.50
N ARG A 162 15.65 6.83 -5.05
CA ARG A 162 14.49 7.71 -5.30
C ARG A 162 14.16 7.90 -6.76
N VAL A 163 15.17 8.04 -7.61
CA VAL A 163 15.01 8.20 -9.06
C VAL A 163 14.43 6.92 -9.63
N VAL A 164 14.98 5.76 -9.25
CA VAL A 164 14.44 4.45 -9.65
C VAL A 164 12.99 4.30 -9.18
N ASN A 165 12.70 4.52 -7.89
CA ASN A 165 11.34 4.45 -7.33
C ASN A 165 10.33 5.35 -8.08
N LYS A 166 10.75 6.54 -8.54
CA LYS A 166 9.93 7.44 -9.36
C LYS A 166 9.79 6.93 -10.79
N ALA A 167 10.90 6.54 -11.43
CA ALA A 167 10.94 6.03 -12.80
C ALA A 167 10.15 4.74 -12.96
N THR A 168 10.25 3.81 -12.01
CA THR A 168 9.53 2.55 -11.96
C THR A 168 8.01 2.74 -12.11
N ARG A 169 7.40 3.77 -11.52
CA ARG A 169 5.96 4.01 -11.71
C ARG A 169 5.61 4.39 -13.14
N PHE A 170 6.46 5.21 -13.76
CA PHE A 170 6.32 5.59 -15.16
C PHE A 170 6.55 4.38 -16.07
N VAL A 171 7.59 3.59 -15.80
CA VAL A 171 7.90 2.36 -16.53
C VAL A 171 6.77 1.34 -16.39
N ALA A 172 6.21 1.14 -15.20
CA ALA A 172 5.07 0.25 -14.97
C ALA A 172 3.86 0.66 -15.81
N PHE A 173 3.55 1.96 -15.81
CA PHE A 173 2.45 2.50 -16.59
C PHE A 173 2.70 2.37 -18.11
N ALA A 174 3.91 2.69 -18.57
CA ALA A 174 4.29 2.53 -19.98
C ALA A 174 4.26 1.06 -20.42
N ALA A 175 4.76 0.14 -19.58
CA ALA A 175 4.71 -1.30 -19.81
C ALA A 175 3.27 -1.81 -19.89
N ALA A 176 2.37 -1.33 -19.02
CA ALA A 176 0.96 -1.66 -19.06
C ALA A 176 0.31 -1.28 -20.41
N LEU A 177 0.57 -0.04 -20.87
CA LEU A 177 0.06 0.44 -22.15
C LEU A 177 0.65 -0.33 -23.32
N TRP A 178 1.95 -0.61 -23.27
CA TRP A 178 2.65 -1.38 -24.30
C TRP A 178 2.13 -2.81 -24.40
N VAL A 179 1.99 -3.53 -23.28
CA VAL A 179 1.43 -4.90 -23.24
C VAL A 179 0.02 -4.92 -23.81
N TYR A 180 -0.84 -3.97 -23.40
CA TYR A 180 -2.20 -3.90 -23.89
C TYR A 180 -2.26 -3.61 -25.40
N HIS A 181 -1.44 -2.67 -25.89
CA HIS A 181 -1.38 -2.34 -27.30
C HIS A 181 -0.84 -3.51 -28.14
N TRP A 182 0.23 -4.15 -27.67
CA TRP A 182 0.82 -5.32 -28.31
C TRP A 182 -0.16 -6.49 -28.37
N TRP A 183 -0.88 -6.76 -27.27
CA TRP A 183 -1.90 -7.80 -27.21
C TRP A 183 -3.03 -7.56 -28.21
N HIS A 184 -3.54 -6.32 -28.31
CA HIS A 184 -4.54 -5.96 -29.34
C HIS A 184 -4.01 -6.15 -30.76
N GLY A 185 -2.77 -5.75 -31.04
CA GLY A 185 -2.14 -6.00 -32.33
C GLY A 185 -2.03 -7.49 -32.64
N TRP A 186 -1.70 -8.30 -31.62
CA TRP A 186 -1.64 -9.76 -31.73
C TRP A 186 -3.03 -10.37 -32.00
N LEU A 187 -4.09 -9.90 -31.33
CA LEU A 187 -5.47 -10.34 -31.61
C LEU A 187 -5.84 -10.09 -33.07
N GLY A 188 -5.60 -8.88 -33.57
CA GLY A 188 -5.88 -8.50 -34.95
C GLY A 188 -5.08 -9.32 -35.97
N ALA A 189 -3.79 -9.55 -35.71
CA ALA A 189 -2.94 -10.37 -36.59
C ALA A 189 -3.38 -11.85 -36.66
N ASN A 190 -4.11 -12.35 -35.67
CA ASN A 190 -4.64 -13.72 -35.62
C ASN A 190 -6.13 -13.80 -35.97
N GLY A 191 -6.74 -12.71 -36.46
CA GLY A 191 -8.16 -12.68 -36.83
C GLY A 191 -9.12 -12.86 -35.66
N ILE A 192 -8.68 -12.59 -34.43
CA ILE A 192 -9.53 -12.67 -33.24
C ILE A 192 -10.32 -11.35 -33.12
N ALA A 193 -11.62 -11.47 -32.87
CA ALA A 193 -12.50 -10.31 -32.75
C ALA A 193 -12.00 -9.33 -31.67
N GLU A 194 -12.00 -8.04 -31.99
CA GLU A 194 -11.59 -7.00 -31.05
C GLU A 194 -12.48 -7.00 -29.81
N THR A 195 -11.85 -7.07 -28.63
CA THR A 195 -12.57 -6.91 -27.37
C THR A 195 -12.89 -5.44 -27.14
N SER A 196 -14.11 -5.15 -26.68
CA SER A 196 -14.49 -3.81 -26.24
C SER A 196 -13.50 -3.28 -25.19
N LEU A 197 -13.23 -1.97 -25.16
CA LEU A 197 -12.28 -1.36 -24.22
C LEU A 197 -12.61 -1.71 -22.75
N LEU A 198 -13.89 -1.62 -22.37
CA LEU A 198 -14.33 -1.90 -21.01
C LEU A 198 -14.12 -3.38 -20.66
N THR A 199 -14.47 -4.29 -21.58
CA THR A 199 -14.22 -5.73 -21.42
C THR A 199 -12.73 -6.01 -21.30
N GLY A 200 -11.90 -5.37 -22.12
CA GLY A 200 -10.44 -5.50 -22.08
C GLY A 200 -9.84 -5.00 -20.77
N ILE A 201 -10.32 -3.87 -20.23
CA ILE A 201 -9.88 -3.36 -18.91
C ILE A 201 -10.32 -4.30 -17.78
N ALA A 202 -11.57 -4.75 -17.79
CA ALA A 202 -12.08 -5.69 -16.79
C ALA A 202 -11.28 -7.00 -16.80
N LEU A 203 -11.00 -7.53 -18.00
CA LEU A 203 -10.20 -8.72 -18.20
C LEU A 203 -8.75 -8.52 -17.75
N ALA A 204 -8.11 -7.42 -18.13
CA ALA A 204 -6.75 -7.09 -17.69
C ALA A 204 -6.66 -6.94 -16.16
N THR A 205 -7.69 -6.37 -15.53
CA THR A 205 -7.79 -6.27 -14.06
C THR A 205 -7.91 -7.65 -13.41
N LEU A 206 -8.78 -8.51 -13.95
CA LEU A 206 -8.96 -9.87 -13.46
C LEU A 206 -7.68 -10.71 -13.62
N ILE A 207 -7.02 -10.62 -14.78
CA ILE A 207 -5.74 -11.26 -15.06
C ILE A 207 -4.67 -10.73 -14.09
N GLY A 208 -4.60 -9.42 -13.87
CA GLY A 208 -3.68 -8.82 -12.91
C GLY A 208 -3.87 -9.37 -11.50
N LEU A 209 -5.11 -9.46 -11.03
CA LEU A 209 -5.43 -10.06 -9.73
C LEU A 209 -5.05 -11.55 -9.66
N LEU A 210 -5.27 -12.30 -10.74
CA LEU A 210 -4.89 -13.71 -10.83
C LEU A 210 -3.37 -13.90 -10.80
N ILE A 211 -2.61 -13.09 -11.53
CA ILE A 211 -1.14 -13.14 -11.51
C ILE A 211 -0.63 -12.82 -10.10
N THR A 212 -1.15 -11.76 -9.47
CA THR A 212 -0.80 -11.40 -8.09
C THR A 212 -1.16 -12.51 -7.12
N LEU A 213 -2.32 -13.14 -7.26
CA LEU A 213 -2.70 -14.29 -6.44
C LEU A 213 -1.67 -15.43 -6.55
N LEU A 214 -1.30 -15.83 -7.78
CA LEU A 214 -0.34 -16.91 -8.01
C LEU A 214 1.06 -16.57 -7.47
N HIS A 215 1.48 -15.31 -7.64
CA HIS A 215 2.74 -14.78 -7.12
C HIS A 215 2.80 -14.89 -5.58
N GLU A 216 1.78 -14.38 -4.88
CA GLU A 216 1.71 -14.41 -3.42
C GLU A 216 1.49 -15.82 -2.86
N LEU A 217 0.72 -16.67 -3.55
CA LEU A 217 0.57 -18.08 -3.19
C LEU A 217 1.91 -18.82 -3.25
N CYS A 218 2.80 -18.47 -4.19
CA CYS A 218 4.11 -19.11 -4.29
C CYS A 218 5.04 -18.72 -3.14
N HIS A 219 5.05 -17.45 -2.73
CA HIS A 219 5.73 -17.02 -1.49
C HIS A 219 5.22 -17.78 -0.28
N THR A 220 3.89 -17.89 -0.16
CA THR A 220 3.22 -18.59 0.94
C THR A 220 3.60 -20.06 0.96
N ALA A 221 3.41 -20.78 -0.15
CA ALA A 221 3.71 -22.21 -0.27
C ALA A 221 5.18 -22.51 0.04
N THR A 222 6.10 -21.74 -0.55
CA THR A 222 7.54 -21.90 -0.32
C THR A 222 7.88 -21.62 1.15
N GLY A 223 7.33 -20.56 1.74
CA GLY A 223 7.52 -20.25 3.16
C GLY A 223 7.05 -21.39 4.06
N LEU A 224 5.84 -21.91 3.84
CA LEU A 224 5.28 -23.02 4.61
C LEU A 224 6.12 -24.29 4.48
N VAL A 225 6.55 -24.66 3.26
CA VAL A 225 7.43 -25.81 3.01
C VAL A 225 8.77 -25.66 3.75
N LEU A 226 9.29 -24.44 3.88
CA LEU A 226 10.54 -24.13 4.58
C LEU A 226 10.39 -23.98 6.10
N GLY A 227 9.20 -24.22 6.65
CA GLY A 227 8.91 -24.15 8.10
C GLY A 227 8.61 -22.75 8.62
N MET A 228 8.26 -21.81 7.74
CA MET A 228 7.77 -20.48 8.12
C MET A 228 6.28 -20.52 8.47
N ARG A 229 5.78 -19.47 9.13
CA ARG A 229 4.36 -19.32 9.46
C ARG A 229 3.75 -18.16 8.70
N LEU A 230 2.55 -18.35 8.19
CA LEU A 230 1.79 -17.30 7.50
C LEU A 230 1.08 -16.42 8.55
N CYS A 231 1.32 -15.11 8.51
CA CYS A 231 0.68 -14.11 9.37
C CYS A 231 -0.17 -13.10 8.61
N ALA A 232 0.07 -12.92 7.30
CA ALA A 232 -0.75 -12.09 6.44
C ALA A 232 -0.75 -12.61 5.00
N PHE A 233 -1.87 -12.43 4.30
CA PHE A 233 -2.03 -12.73 2.89
C PHE A 233 -2.89 -11.64 2.25
N ILE A 234 -2.34 -10.90 1.29
CA ILE A 234 -3.00 -9.75 0.66
C ILE A 234 -2.94 -9.91 -0.85
N VAL A 235 -4.10 -9.84 -1.50
CA VAL A 235 -4.23 -9.88 -2.96
C VAL A 235 -5.20 -8.79 -3.38
N GLY A 236 -4.66 -7.67 -3.87
CA GLY A 236 -5.42 -6.48 -4.21
C GLY A 236 -6.34 -6.04 -3.06
N PRO A 237 -7.67 -5.98 -3.27
CA PRO A 237 -8.61 -5.49 -2.26
C PRO A 237 -8.87 -6.51 -1.14
N PHE A 238 -8.42 -7.76 -1.26
CA PHE A 238 -8.67 -8.82 -0.29
C PHE A 238 -7.48 -8.96 0.66
N GLN A 239 -7.70 -8.74 1.96
CA GLN A 239 -6.64 -8.79 2.97
C GLN A 239 -7.02 -9.74 4.10
N TRP A 240 -6.19 -10.75 4.33
CA TRP A 240 -6.24 -11.61 5.52
C TRP A 240 -5.03 -11.31 6.39
N ARG A 241 -5.22 -11.03 7.67
CA ARG A 241 -4.12 -10.79 8.61
C ARG A 241 -4.45 -11.38 9.96
N ILE A 242 -3.44 -11.92 10.64
CA ILE A 242 -3.58 -12.28 12.05
C ILE A 242 -3.55 -10.99 12.88
N ARG A 243 -4.62 -10.77 13.64
CA ARG A 243 -4.75 -9.71 14.64
C ARG A 243 -5.26 -10.32 15.93
N ASP A 244 -4.61 -10.00 17.04
CA ASP A 244 -4.97 -10.56 18.35
C ASP A 244 -5.11 -12.09 18.31
N GLY A 245 -4.20 -12.74 17.56
CA GLY A 245 -4.14 -14.18 17.39
C GLY A 245 -5.18 -14.82 16.48
N LYS A 246 -6.06 -14.03 15.84
CA LYS A 246 -7.14 -14.53 14.97
C LYS A 246 -7.00 -14.00 13.56
N TRP A 247 -7.36 -14.82 12.57
CA TRP A 247 -7.47 -14.37 11.19
C TRP A 247 -8.59 -13.35 11.03
N SER A 248 -8.25 -12.16 10.57
CA SER A 248 -9.19 -11.09 10.23
C SER A 248 -9.16 -10.87 8.72
N PHE A 249 -10.34 -10.90 8.11
CA PHE A 249 -10.54 -10.50 6.71
C PHE A 249 -10.91 -9.02 6.62
N GLN A 250 -10.38 -8.31 5.64
CA GLN A 250 -10.72 -6.93 5.32
C GLN A 250 -10.78 -6.76 3.80
N PHE A 251 -11.90 -6.21 3.32
CA PHE A 251 -12.06 -5.79 1.93
C PHE A 251 -11.82 -4.29 1.77
N LYS A 252 -10.93 -3.91 0.85
CA LYS A 252 -10.60 -2.50 0.54
C LYS A 252 -10.88 -2.19 -0.94
N PRO A 253 -12.10 -1.72 -1.28
CA PRO A 253 -12.47 -1.45 -2.67
C PRO A 253 -11.53 -0.47 -3.40
N ALA A 254 -10.94 0.47 -2.66
CA ALA A 254 -9.98 1.45 -3.21
C ALA A 254 -8.71 0.81 -3.78
N GLU A 255 -8.43 -0.46 -3.46
CA GLU A 255 -7.28 -1.22 -3.93
C GLU A 255 -7.64 -2.17 -5.10
N ILE A 256 -8.87 -2.15 -5.63
CA ILE A 256 -9.27 -2.98 -6.79
C ILE A 256 -8.39 -2.70 -8.03
N LEU A 257 -8.07 -1.43 -8.27
CA LEU A 257 -7.21 -1.02 -9.39
C LEU A 257 -5.71 -1.09 -9.05
N SER A 258 -5.39 -1.40 -7.79
CA SER A 258 -4.03 -1.65 -7.32
C SER A 258 -3.84 -3.17 -7.31
N ALA A 259 -3.34 -3.73 -8.41
CA ALA A 259 -2.99 -5.15 -8.49
C ALA A 259 -1.79 -5.55 -7.61
N GLY A 260 -1.53 -4.82 -6.52
CA GLY A 260 -0.49 -5.16 -5.54
C GLY A 260 -0.91 -6.34 -4.67
N GLY A 261 0.08 -7.14 -4.28
CA GLY A 261 -0.04 -8.19 -3.29
C GLY A 261 0.95 -7.97 -2.15
N ALA A 262 0.75 -8.69 -1.05
CA ALA A 262 1.79 -8.86 -0.05
C ALA A 262 1.52 -10.10 0.80
N THR A 263 2.53 -10.94 0.94
CA THR A 263 2.55 -12.07 1.84
C THR A 263 3.39 -11.75 3.08
N GLY A 264 2.79 -11.93 4.26
CA GLY A 264 3.50 -11.94 5.53
C GLY A 264 3.78 -13.37 5.94
N VAL A 265 4.94 -13.91 5.56
CA VAL A 265 5.48 -15.15 6.13
C VAL A 265 6.67 -14.84 7.02
N VAL A 266 6.69 -15.45 8.19
CA VAL A 266 7.67 -15.17 9.24
C VAL A 266 8.38 -16.46 9.67
N PRO A 267 9.69 -16.41 9.99
CA PRO A 267 10.47 -17.58 10.35
C PRO A 267 9.92 -18.26 11.62
N GLY A 268 10.05 -19.58 11.69
CA GLY A 268 9.63 -20.35 12.87
C GLY A 268 10.54 -20.20 14.11
N SER A 269 11.76 -19.73 13.92
CA SER A 269 12.79 -19.56 14.96
C SER A 269 13.69 -18.35 14.65
N MET A 270 14.49 -17.93 15.62
CA MET A 270 15.42 -16.80 15.44
C MET A 270 16.61 -17.15 14.54
N ASP A 271 17.14 -18.38 14.67
CA ASP A 271 18.27 -18.90 13.88
C ASP A 271 17.87 -19.40 12.48
N PHE A 272 16.82 -18.82 11.90
CA PHE A 272 16.29 -19.27 10.62
C PHE A 272 17.33 -19.04 9.49
N PRO A 273 17.69 -20.08 8.71
CA PRO A 273 18.74 -19.96 7.71
C PRO A 273 18.44 -18.91 6.65
N ARG A 274 19.43 -18.05 6.35
CA ARG A 274 19.30 -16.95 5.37
C ARG A 274 18.84 -17.44 3.99
N TRP A 275 19.36 -18.59 3.54
CA TRP A 275 19.02 -19.16 2.23
C TRP A 275 17.55 -19.52 2.12
N ARG A 276 16.89 -19.95 3.21
CA ARG A 276 15.44 -20.25 3.19
C ARG A 276 14.62 -18.99 2.99
N SER A 277 15.01 -17.89 3.65
CA SER A 277 14.40 -16.59 3.41
C SER A 277 14.61 -16.13 1.96
N LEU A 278 15.81 -16.32 1.40
CA LEU A 278 16.10 -16.02 0.00
C LEU A 278 15.23 -16.83 -0.97
N CYS A 279 15.08 -18.14 -0.76
CA CYS A 279 14.19 -18.98 -1.55
C CYS A 279 12.74 -18.49 -1.48
N MET A 280 12.25 -18.17 -0.28
CA MET A 280 10.91 -17.61 -0.09
C MET A 280 10.75 -16.29 -0.87
N MET A 281 11.70 -15.36 -0.78
CA MET A 281 11.63 -14.07 -1.49
C MET A 281 11.76 -14.20 -3.01
N ALA A 282 12.47 -15.20 -3.51
CA ALA A 282 12.60 -15.45 -4.95
C ALA A 282 11.37 -16.17 -5.55
N ALA A 283 10.55 -16.81 -4.71
CA ALA A 283 9.46 -17.68 -5.16
C ALA A 283 8.42 -16.95 -6.02
N GLY A 284 7.95 -15.76 -5.60
CA GLY A 284 6.97 -14.98 -6.34
C GLY A 284 7.46 -14.58 -7.73
N PRO A 285 8.60 -13.87 -7.87
CA PRO A 285 9.15 -13.51 -9.18
C PRO A 285 9.40 -14.73 -10.09
N LEU A 286 9.90 -15.84 -9.54
CA LEU A 286 10.11 -17.07 -10.29
C LEU A 286 8.79 -17.66 -10.78
N MET A 287 7.74 -17.67 -9.96
CA MET A 287 6.41 -18.11 -10.35
C MET A 287 5.84 -17.23 -11.47
N SER A 288 5.98 -15.92 -11.38
CA SER A 288 5.57 -14.99 -12.44
C SER A 288 6.34 -15.26 -13.74
N LEU A 289 7.65 -15.52 -13.67
CA LEU A 289 8.45 -15.89 -14.84
C LEU A 289 7.97 -17.19 -15.49
N VAL A 290 7.87 -18.27 -14.72
CA VAL A 290 7.51 -19.60 -15.23
C VAL A 290 6.09 -19.61 -15.80
N SER A 291 5.12 -19.08 -15.05
CA SER A 291 3.74 -18.97 -15.52
C SER A 291 3.61 -18.05 -16.73
N GLY A 292 4.41 -16.98 -16.81
CA GLY A 292 4.46 -16.07 -17.94
C GLY A 292 4.93 -16.74 -19.22
N VAL A 293 6.08 -17.42 -19.15
CA VAL A 293 6.66 -18.17 -20.28
C VAL A 293 5.73 -19.29 -20.72
N LEU A 294 5.16 -20.07 -19.79
CA LEU A 294 4.25 -21.16 -20.11
C LEU A 294 2.98 -20.66 -20.79
N ALA A 295 2.38 -19.56 -20.31
CA ALA A 295 1.18 -18.99 -20.90
C ALA A 295 1.41 -18.41 -22.30
N LEU A 296 2.57 -17.76 -22.53
CA LEU A 296 2.98 -17.35 -23.87
C LEU A 296 3.20 -18.55 -24.79
N TRP A 297 3.89 -19.59 -24.30
CA TRP A 297 4.12 -20.81 -25.07
C TRP A 297 2.79 -21.45 -25.49
N ILE A 298 1.83 -21.61 -24.58
CA ILE A 298 0.48 -22.11 -24.91
C ILE A 298 -0.20 -21.19 -25.94
N GLY A 299 -0.12 -19.87 -25.73
CA GLY A 299 -0.70 -18.88 -26.64
C GLY A 299 -0.15 -18.94 -28.08
N PHE A 300 1.13 -19.30 -28.25
CA PHE A 300 1.79 -19.38 -29.56
C PHE A 300 1.85 -20.79 -30.17
N ALA A 301 1.84 -21.84 -29.35
CA ALA A 301 2.03 -23.22 -29.81
C ALA A 301 0.77 -23.83 -30.43
N GLU A 302 -0.41 -23.44 -29.95
CA GLU A 302 -1.63 -23.80 -30.65
C GLU A 302 -1.68 -22.98 -31.95
N ARG A 303 -1.78 -23.63 -33.11
CA ARG A 303 -2.15 -22.97 -34.36
C ARG A 303 -3.42 -23.66 -34.82
N GLY A 304 -4.57 -23.14 -34.42
CA GLY A 304 -5.85 -23.75 -34.77
C GLY A 304 -6.95 -23.44 -33.77
N ASN A 305 -8.18 -23.66 -34.22
CA ASN A 305 -9.47 -23.17 -33.73
C ASN A 305 -9.87 -23.58 -32.28
N SER A 306 -8.92 -23.70 -31.35
CA SER A 306 -9.21 -23.98 -29.95
C SER A 306 -9.90 -22.75 -29.32
N ARG A 307 -10.95 -23.01 -28.53
CA ARG A 307 -11.64 -21.95 -27.76
C ARG A 307 -10.72 -21.20 -26.79
N LEU A 308 -9.55 -21.79 -26.46
CA LEU A 308 -8.54 -21.19 -25.60
C LEU A 308 -7.73 -20.11 -26.33
N GLN A 309 -7.42 -20.30 -27.62
CA GLN A 309 -6.84 -19.25 -28.46
C GLN A 309 -7.83 -18.15 -28.82
N ALA A 310 -9.11 -18.51 -28.98
CA ALA A 310 -10.15 -17.60 -29.48
C ALA A 310 -10.30 -16.28 -28.70
N ASN A 311 -9.73 -16.17 -27.50
CA ASN A 311 -9.84 -14.97 -26.67
C ASN A 311 -8.48 -14.31 -26.34
N GLY A 312 -7.34 -14.89 -26.78
CA GLY A 312 -6.00 -14.35 -26.52
C GLY A 312 -5.60 -14.19 -25.05
N LEU A 313 -6.31 -14.83 -24.11
CA LEU A 313 -6.09 -14.69 -22.67
C LEU A 313 -4.71 -15.18 -22.20
N PRO A 314 -4.20 -16.35 -22.66
CA PRO A 314 -2.88 -16.83 -22.25
C PRO A 314 -1.77 -15.87 -22.66
N VAL A 315 -1.92 -15.21 -23.82
CA VAL A 315 -0.96 -14.23 -24.33
C VAL A 315 -0.94 -12.97 -23.45
N LEU A 316 -2.12 -12.44 -23.10
CA LEU A 316 -2.23 -11.28 -22.20
C LEU A 316 -1.71 -11.60 -20.79
N PHE A 317 -2.10 -12.75 -20.24
CA PHE A 317 -1.59 -13.24 -18.95
C PHE A 317 -0.07 -13.38 -18.97
N GLY A 318 0.46 -14.02 -20.01
CA GLY A 318 1.87 -14.29 -20.17
C GLY A 318 2.71 -13.01 -20.19
N ALA A 319 2.34 -12.05 -21.04
CA ALA A 319 3.01 -10.77 -21.14
C ALA A 319 2.95 -9.95 -19.84
N TRP A 320 1.79 -9.90 -19.18
CA TRP A 320 1.66 -9.21 -17.89
C TRP A 320 2.47 -9.87 -16.78
N SER A 321 2.54 -11.19 -16.74
CA SER A 321 3.29 -11.93 -15.73
C SER A 321 4.80 -11.66 -15.85
N LEU A 322 5.33 -11.57 -17.08
CA LEU A 322 6.71 -11.18 -17.32
C LEU A 322 7.02 -9.74 -16.89
N VAL A 323 6.11 -8.79 -17.16
CA VAL A 323 6.24 -7.40 -16.67
C VAL A 323 6.26 -7.38 -15.14
N ILE A 324 5.34 -8.10 -14.49
CA ILE A 324 5.28 -8.17 -13.01
C ILE A 324 6.55 -8.79 -12.43
N CYS A 325 7.09 -9.85 -13.05
CA CYS A 325 8.38 -10.43 -12.67
C CYS A 325 9.51 -9.39 -12.73
N ALA A 326 9.68 -8.75 -13.88
CA ALA A 326 10.73 -7.74 -14.07
C ALA A 326 10.61 -6.60 -13.05
N MET A 327 9.39 -6.11 -12.83
CA MET A 327 9.11 -5.02 -11.90
C MET A 327 9.37 -5.37 -10.44
N ASN A 328 9.07 -6.60 -10.01
CA ASN A 328 9.34 -7.06 -8.65
C ASN A 328 10.83 -7.34 -8.40
N LEU A 329 11.62 -7.64 -9.44
CA LEU A 329 13.07 -7.81 -9.32
C LEU A 329 13.85 -6.47 -9.23
N VAL A 330 13.25 -5.34 -9.63
CA VAL A 330 13.88 -4.03 -9.45
C VAL A 330 13.87 -3.67 -7.96
N PRO A 331 15.01 -3.29 -7.34
CA PRO A 331 15.07 -2.95 -5.93
C PRO A 331 14.40 -1.60 -5.62
N ILE A 332 13.09 -1.64 -5.44
CA ILE A 332 12.24 -0.49 -5.16
C ILE A 332 11.61 -0.53 -3.77
N ARG A 333 11.27 0.67 -3.28
CA ARG A 333 10.49 0.90 -2.06
C ARG A 333 9.19 1.66 -2.37
N THR A 334 8.06 1.13 -1.92
CA THR A 334 6.73 1.72 -2.11
C THR A 334 6.47 2.85 -1.11
N LYS A 335 5.41 3.64 -1.36
CA LYS A 335 5.02 4.75 -0.47
C LYS A 335 4.65 4.29 0.93
N ASP A 336 4.11 3.08 1.06
CA ASP A 336 3.73 2.50 2.34
C ASP A 336 4.95 1.96 3.12
N GLY A 337 6.15 2.19 2.59
CA GLY A 337 7.42 1.76 3.18
C GLY A 337 7.75 0.28 2.94
N GLN A 338 6.91 -0.43 2.16
CA GLN A 338 7.17 -1.81 1.76
C GLN A 338 8.24 -1.85 0.67
N TYR A 339 8.91 -2.98 0.58
CA TYR A 339 9.95 -3.21 -0.41
C TYR A 339 9.48 -4.26 -1.40
N SER A 340 9.86 -4.10 -2.66
CA SER A 340 9.79 -5.16 -3.68
C SER A 340 10.64 -6.37 -3.28
N ASP A 341 10.33 -7.53 -3.86
CA ASP A 341 11.11 -8.75 -3.66
C ASP A 341 12.57 -8.57 -4.03
N GLY A 342 12.86 -7.92 -5.15
CA GLY A 342 14.21 -7.60 -5.61
C GLY A 342 14.99 -6.77 -4.59
N ALA A 343 14.34 -5.80 -3.95
CA ALA A 343 14.96 -5.06 -2.84
C ALA A 343 15.19 -5.96 -1.62
N MET A 344 14.26 -6.87 -1.31
CA MET A 344 14.44 -7.80 -0.17
C MET A 344 15.55 -8.83 -0.43
N ILE A 345 15.64 -9.35 -1.65
CA ILE A 345 16.71 -10.25 -2.13
C ILE A 345 18.05 -9.52 -2.06
N TYR A 346 18.16 -8.33 -2.65
CA TYR A 346 19.37 -7.52 -2.61
C TYR A 346 19.81 -7.24 -1.16
N GLN A 347 18.89 -6.84 -0.29
CA GLN A 347 19.20 -6.54 1.12
C GLN A 347 19.59 -7.79 1.91
N SER A 348 19.12 -8.98 1.52
CA SER A 348 19.46 -10.24 2.19
C SER A 348 20.78 -10.82 1.70
N LEU A 349 21.15 -10.58 0.44
CA LEU A 349 22.43 -10.95 -0.15
C LEU A 349 23.55 -9.98 0.27
N SER A 350 23.23 -8.69 0.43
CA SER A 350 24.17 -7.75 1.02
C SER A 350 24.29 -8.04 2.51
N SER A 351 25.50 -8.38 2.97
CA SER A 351 25.82 -8.58 4.41
C SER A 351 25.78 -7.28 5.23
N GLY A 352 24.89 -6.34 4.88
CA GLY A 352 24.76 -5.03 5.49
C GLY A 352 23.69 -4.97 6.57
N ARG A 353 23.65 -3.83 7.27
CA ARG A 353 22.69 -3.53 8.35
C ARG A 353 21.21 -3.75 7.97
N TRP A 354 20.84 -3.61 6.70
CA TRP A 354 19.46 -3.78 6.26
C TRP A 354 19.02 -5.24 6.17
N GLY A 355 19.92 -6.15 5.82
CA GLY A 355 19.67 -7.60 5.87
C GLY A 355 19.45 -8.08 7.31
N ASP A 356 20.29 -7.61 8.23
CA ASP A 356 20.14 -7.90 9.67
C ASP A 356 18.85 -7.26 10.23
N PHE A 357 18.56 -6.00 9.90
CA PHE A 357 17.32 -5.34 10.30
C PHE A 357 16.09 -6.14 9.86
N ARG A 358 16.06 -6.64 8.62
CA ARG A 358 14.96 -7.50 8.16
C ARG A 358 14.85 -8.80 8.93
N ARG A 359 15.98 -9.44 9.27
CA ARG A 359 15.95 -10.67 10.06
C ARG A 359 15.33 -10.42 11.44
N ILE A 360 15.75 -9.33 12.09
CA ILE A 360 15.16 -8.90 13.36
C ILE A 360 13.66 -8.61 13.20
N MET A 361 13.26 -7.83 12.20
CA MET A 361 11.84 -7.53 11.95
C MET A 361 11.01 -8.81 11.69
N ALA A 362 11.57 -9.78 10.98
CA ALA A 362 10.92 -11.05 10.70
C ALA A 362 10.81 -11.93 11.96
N ALA A 363 11.85 -11.98 12.79
CA ALA A 363 11.84 -12.69 14.07
C ALA A 363 10.86 -12.03 15.07
N VAL A 364 10.89 -10.70 15.21
CA VAL A 364 9.91 -9.98 16.03
C VAL A 364 8.50 -10.20 15.50
N GLY A 365 8.31 -10.15 14.17
CA GLY A 365 7.02 -10.46 13.54
C GLY A 365 6.57 -11.90 13.76
N SER A 366 7.48 -12.85 14.00
CA SER A 366 7.12 -14.25 14.27
C SER A 366 6.58 -14.48 15.67
N THR A 367 6.84 -13.59 16.63
CA THR A 367 6.36 -13.72 18.01
C THR A 367 4.83 -13.76 18.14
N VAL A 368 4.09 -13.22 17.16
CA VAL A 368 2.62 -13.26 17.14
C VAL A 368 2.05 -14.62 16.72
N VAL A 369 2.88 -15.49 16.15
CA VAL A 369 2.48 -16.82 15.64
C VAL A 369 3.39 -17.96 16.10
N THR A 370 4.46 -17.69 16.84
CA THR A 370 5.41 -18.69 17.36
C THR A 370 5.57 -18.52 18.88
N PRO A 371 6.15 -19.49 19.59
CA PRO A 371 6.48 -19.33 21.01
C PRO A 371 7.60 -18.32 21.31
N LEU A 372 8.27 -17.77 20.29
CA LEU A 372 9.39 -16.83 20.46
C LEU A 372 8.94 -15.59 21.24
N ARG A 373 9.57 -15.31 22.39
CA ARG A 373 9.27 -14.16 23.25
C ARG A 373 10.31 -13.06 23.08
N PRO A 374 10.03 -11.82 23.55
CA PRO A 374 11.03 -10.75 23.56
C PRO A 374 12.32 -11.07 24.31
N ARG A 375 12.28 -11.86 25.38
CA ARG A 375 13.50 -12.39 26.04
C ARG A 375 14.39 -13.21 25.09
N ASP A 376 13.83 -13.77 24.03
CA ASP A 376 14.55 -14.61 23.08
C ASP A 376 15.04 -13.81 21.87
N TYR A 377 15.12 -12.47 21.94
CA TYR A 377 15.67 -11.66 20.85
C TYR A 377 17.20 -11.62 20.89
N ASP A 378 17.83 -11.50 19.71
CA ASP A 378 19.26 -11.20 19.57
C ASP A 378 19.49 -9.72 19.89
N ILE A 379 19.60 -9.44 21.19
CA ILE A 379 19.76 -8.09 21.71
C ILE A 379 21.04 -7.42 21.21
N GLU A 380 22.11 -8.19 20.99
CA GLU A 380 23.38 -7.65 20.53
C GLU A 380 23.25 -7.09 19.11
N THR A 381 22.62 -7.84 18.21
CA THR A 381 22.30 -7.38 16.86
C THR A 381 21.32 -6.20 16.90
N ILE A 382 20.29 -6.24 17.74
CA ILE A 382 19.33 -5.11 17.88
C ILE A 382 20.05 -3.83 18.30
N LEU A 383 20.91 -3.89 19.32
CA LEU A 383 21.65 -2.72 19.81
C LEU A 383 22.67 -2.21 18.79
N ARG A 384 23.39 -3.13 18.11
CA ARG A 384 24.30 -2.78 16.99
C ARG A 384 23.53 -2.03 15.90
N LEU A 385 22.37 -2.55 15.51
CA LEU A 385 21.52 -1.93 14.50
C LEU A 385 20.98 -0.58 14.97
N ALA A 386 20.52 -0.47 16.22
CA ALA A 386 20.00 0.77 16.79
C ALA A 386 21.04 1.90 16.78
N ARG A 387 22.31 1.57 17.03
CA ARG A 387 23.44 2.51 16.88
C ARG A 387 23.65 2.91 15.42
N SER A 388 23.58 1.95 14.50
CA SER A 388 23.78 2.20 13.06
C SER A 388 22.59 2.89 12.37
N ILE A 389 21.39 2.82 12.95
CA ILE A 389 20.14 3.41 12.46
C ILE A 389 19.60 4.30 13.59
N PRO A 390 20.19 5.50 13.77
CA PRO A 390 19.92 6.33 14.95
C PRO A 390 18.58 7.08 14.89
N GLN A 391 17.93 7.15 13.72
CA GLN A 391 16.76 7.99 13.49
C GLN A 391 15.68 7.27 12.68
N GLY A 392 14.53 7.94 12.55
CA GLY A 392 13.39 7.47 11.76
C GLY A 392 12.64 6.30 12.40
N ARG A 393 11.62 5.81 11.69
CA ARG A 393 10.75 4.74 12.19
C ARG A 393 11.51 3.46 12.51
N GLN A 394 12.52 3.10 11.73
CA GLN A 394 13.32 1.90 11.97
C GLN A 394 14.18 2.02 13.23
N GLY A 395 14.81 3.18 13.45
CA GLY A 395 15.56 3.46 14.67
C GLY A 395 14.67 3.43 15.92
N LEU A 396 13.45 3.97 15.81
CA LEU A 396 12.44 3.89 16.86
C LEU A 396 12.07 2.43 17.19
N LEU A 397 11.70 1.64 16.17
CA LEU A 397 11.30 0.25 16.36
C LEU A 397 12.39 -0.60 17.03
N LEU A 398 13.65 -0.43 16.62
CA LEU A 398 14.77 -1.17 17.23
C LEU A 398 14.91 -0.90 18.73
N ARG A 399 14.70 0.35 19.17
CA ARG A 399 14.73 0.71 20.61
C ARG A 399 13.52 0.20 21.37
N LEU A 400 12.34 0.18 20.73
CA LEU A 400 11.16 -0.47 21.30
C LEU A 400 11.35 -1.99 21.46
N TYR A 401 12.05 -2.64 20.53
CA TYR A 401 12.37 -4.07 20.67
C TYR A 401 13.41 -4.34 21.76
N ALA A 402 14.43 -3.49 21.88
CA ALA A 402 15.38 -3.55 22.99
C ALA A 402 14.66 -3.37 24.34
N TYR A 403 13.74 -2.40 24.43
CA TYR A 403 12.88 -2.23 25.60
C TYR A 403 12.11 -3.50 25.96
N SER A 404 11.42 -4.13 24.99
CA SER A 404 10.65 -5.35 25.25
C SER A 404 11.56 -6.49 25.73
N TYR A 405 12.75 -6.64 25.15
CA TYR A 405 13.75 -7.62 25.59
C TYR A 405 14.18 -7.38 27.04
N PHE A 406 14.54 -6.15 27.39
CA PHE A 406 15.00 -5.81 28.73
C PHE A 406 13.90 -5.96 29.79
N LEU A 407 12.67 -5.56 29.46
CA LEU A 407 11.52 -5.74 30.33
C LEU A 407 11.20 -7.23 30.58
N ASP A 408 11.26 -8.07 29.54
CA ASP A 408 11.01 -9.52 29.65
C ASP A 408 12.11 -10.24 30.47
N HIS A 409 13.28 -9.63 30.63
CA HIS A 409 14.37 -10.07 31.51
C HIS A 409 14.37 -9.42 32.90
N GLY A 410 13.44 -8.50 33.19
CA GLY A 410 13.44 -7.74 34.44
C GLY A 410 14.58 -6.71 34.58
N LYS A 411 15.27 -6.37 33.48
CA LYS A 411 16.33 -5.34 33.46
C LYS A 411 15.71 -3.94 33.33
N LEU A 412 15.07 -3.49 34.39
CA LEU A 412 14.23 -2.28 34.39
C LEU A 412 14.98 -0.99 34.03
N SER A 413 16.22 -0.82 34.50
CA SER A 413 17.05 0.35 34.18
C SER A 413 17.35 0.45 32.68
N ASP A 414 17.75 -0.67 32.05
CA ASP A 414 18.04 -0.74 30.62
C ASP A 414 16.78 -0.53 29.77
N ALA A 415 15.64 -1.08 30.22
CA ALA A 415 14.35 -0.85 29.59
C ALA A 415 13.96 0.64 29.61
N ALA A 416 14.12 1.32 30.75
CA ALA A 416 13.87 2.75 30.86
C ALA A 416 14.79 3.57 29.93
N GLN A 417 16.07 3.21 29.85
CA GLN A 417 17.02 3.86 28.94
C GLN A 417 16.62 3.70 27.47
N ALA A 418 16.26 2.48 27.05
CA ALA A 418 15.83 2.21 25.68
C ALA A 418 14.57 3.03 25.30
N ILE A 419 13.63 3.22 26.24
CA ILE A 419 12.44 4.05 26.01
C ILE A 419 12.76 5.54 25.95
N ARG A 420 13.68 6.04 26.79
CA ARG A 420 14.14 7.43 26.68
C ARG A 420 14.72 7.71 25.30
N GLU A 421 15.58 6.82 24.80
CA GLU A 421 16.15 6.94 23.45
C GLU A 421 15.08 6.85 22.35
N ALA A 422 14.11 5.94 22.48
CA ALA A 422 12.98 5.85 21.58
C ALA A 422 12.16 7.15 21.56
N GLY A 423 11.98 7.80 22.73
CA GLY A 423 11.22 9.04 22.88
C GLY A 423 11.87 10.21 22.15
N LEU A 424 13.21 10.30 22.19
CA LEU A 424 13.98 11.30 21.44
C LEU A 424 13.79 11.15 19.93
N ILE A 425 13.74 9.92 19.41
CA ILE A 425 13.49 9.67 17.98
C ILE A 425 12.04 9.96 17.61
N TYR A 426 11.08 9.61 18.47
CA TYR A 426 9.67 9.86 18.21
C TYR A 426 9.39 11.35 17.94
N GLN A 427 10.02 12.26 18.69
CA GLN A 427 9.87 13.71 18.47
C GLN A 427 10.23 14.12 17.04
N GLN A 428 11.13 13.38 16.37
CA GLN A 428 11.56 13.63 15.00
C GLN A 428 10.65 12.98 13.94
N CYS A 429 9.89 11.93 14.28
CA CYS A 429 9.09 11.14 13.32
C CYS A 429 7.60 10.97 13.70
N SER A 430 7.10 11.85 14.57
CA SER A 430 5.81 11.66 15.26
C SER A 430 4.59 11.46 14.36
N THR A 431 4.58 12.01 13.14
CA THR A 431 3.43 11.98 12.22
C THR A 431 3.06 10.58 11.72
N GLU A 432 4.01 9.65 11.71
CA GLU A 432 3.86 8.32 11.08
C GLU A 432 3.61 7.18 12.08
N ILE A 433 3.60 7.46 13.39
CA ILE A 433 3.54 6.43 14.43
C ILE A 433 2.07 6.18 14.86
N PRO A 434 1.57 4.94 14.76
CA PRO A 434 0.22 4.59 15.20
C PRO A 434 0.06 4.75 16.72
N ALA A 435 -1.14 5.08 17.17
CA ALA A 435 -1.48 5.28 18.58
C ALA A 435 -1.13 4.05 19.43
N GLU A 436 -1.29 2.87 18.86
CA GLU A 436 -1.06 1.58 19.49
C GLU A 436 0.41 1.44 19.93
N LEU A 437 1.39 1.92 19.15
CA LEU A 437 2.81 1.90 19.55
C LEU A 437 3.12 2.90 20.68
N LEU A 438 2.30 3.95 20.86
CA LEU A 438 2.53 4.97 21.89
C LEU A 438 2.17 4.49 23.29
N THR A 439 1.35 3.45 23.40
CA THR A 439 0.97 2.83 24.68
C THR A 439 2.18 2.30 25.46
N VAL A 440 3.23 1.87 24.75
CA VAL A 440 4.49 1.40 25.33
C VAL A 440 5.19 2.49 26.14
N PHE A 441 5.18 3.74 25.65
CA PHE A 441 5.76 4.88 26.37
C PHE A 441 4.99 5.19 27.65
N VAL A 442 3.66 5.11 27.60
CA VAL A 442 2.79 5.33 28.77
C VAL A 442 3.10 4.26 29.83
N PHE A 443 3.07 2.99 29.44
CA PHE A 443 3.34 1.89 30.35
C PHE A 443 4.73 1.99 30.98
N CYS A 444 5.79 2.24 30.20
CA CYS A 444 7.14 2.39 30.74
C CYS A 444 7.28 3.56 31.70
N ASN A 445 6.78 4.74 31.36
CA ASN A 445 6.91 5.92 32.22
C ASN A 445 6.13 5.79 33.53
N ALA A 446 4.97 5.10 33.48
CA ALA A 446 4.23 4.76 34.69
C ALA A 446 4.94 3.65 35.48
N TYR A 447 5.01 2.44 34.92
CA TYR A 447 5.44 1.23 35.62
C TYR A 447 6.92 1.23 36.03
N ILE A 448 7.82 1.67 35.14
CA ILE A 448 9.27 1.57 35.36
C ILE A 448 9.84 2.85 35.97
N CYS A 449 9.39 4.01 35.47
CA CYS A 449 9.96 5.29 35.88
C CYS A 449 9.20 5.96 37.04
N ASP A 450 8.06 5.41 37.47
CA ASP A 450 7.18 6.00 38.49
C ASP A 450 6.87 7.50 38.24
N ASN A 451 6.67 7.86 36.96
CA ASN A 451 6.53 9.24 36.51
C ASN A 451 5.15 9.48 35.89
N ALA A 452 4.19 9.83 36.74
CA ALA A 452 2.81 10.13 36.36
C ALA A 452 2.70 11.23 35.29
N ALA A 453 3.46 12.31 35.44
CA ALA A 453 3.42 13.45 34.52
C ALA A 453 3.86 13.06 33.10
N ALA A 454 4.98 12.32 32.97
CA ALA A 454 5.45 11.82 31.70
C ALA A 454 4.47 10.81 31.08
N ALA A 455 3.93 9.89 31.87
CA ALA A 455 2.94 8.92 31.41
C ALA A 455 1.67 9.61 30.88
N ARG A 456 1.18 10.64 31.57
CA ARG A 456 0.03 11.46 31.14
C ARG A 456 0.30 12.25 29.86
N GLY A 457 1.51 12.79 29.70
CA GLY A 457 1.96 13.43 28.46
C GLY A 457 1.87 12.48 27.26
N TRP A 458 2.42 11.27 27.41
CA TRP A 458 2.32 10.22 26.38
C TRP A 458 0.89 9.76 26.11
N TRP A 459 0.06 9.66 27.15
CA TRP A 459 -1.36 9.31 26.99
C TRP A 459 -2.13 10.35 26.16
N THR A 460 -1.80 11.62 26.33
CA THR A 460 -2.37 12.70 25.51
C THR A 460 -2.04 12.48 24.02
N HIS A 461 -0.82 12.04 23.70
CA HIS A 461 -0.47 11.66 22.34
C HIS A 461 -1.24 10.44 21.83
N VAL A 462 -1.45 9.40 22.66
CA VAL A 462 -2.30 8.25 22.32
C VAL A 462 -3.72 8.73 21.95
N GLN A 463 -4.33 9.55 22.80
CA GLN A 463 -5.69 10.06 22.61
C GLN A 463 -5.81 10.96 21.38
N ALA A 464 -4.84 11.86 21.15
CA ALA A 464 -4.81 12.74 19.99
C ALA A 464 -4.79 11.95 18.66
N ARG A 465 -4.18 10.76 18.66
CA ARG A 465 -4.11 9.86 17.50
C ARG A 465 -5.36 9.00 17.31
N LYS A 466 -6.30 9.00 18.26
CA LYS A 466 -7.58 8.25 18.22
C LYS A 466 -7.35 6.76 17.92
N PRO A 467 -6.90 5.97 18.92
CA PRO A 467 -6.58 4.56 18.71
C PRO A 467 -7.73 3.82 18.04
N THR A 468 -7.40 2.99 17.07
CA THR A 468 -8.41 2.30 16.26
C THR A 468 -8.92 1.05 16.96
N GLN A 469 -8.12 0.50 17.88
CA GLN A 469 -8.40 -0.70 18.64
C GLN A 469 -8.03 -0.48 20.10
N LEU A 470 -8.89 -0.95 21.01
CA LEU A 470 -8.65 -0.91 22.46
C LEU A 470 -8.19 -2.31 22.90
N ASN A 471 -7.00 -2.71 22.46
CA ASN A 471 -6.41 -4.03 22.69
C ASN A 471 -5.77 -4.15 24.09
N VAL A 472 -5.04 -5.25 24.33
CA VAL A 472 -4.34 -5.51 25.61
C VAL A 472 -3.41 -4.36 25.97
N ASP A 473 -2.61 -3.88 25.01
CA ASP A 473 -1.65 -2.77 25.20
C ASP A 473 -2.34 -1.48 25.66
N TYR A 474 -3.47 -1.13 25.04
CA TYR A 474 -4.24 0.04 25.40
C TYR A 474 -4.70 -0.01 26.86
N TRP A 475 -5.36 -1.10 27.26
CA TRP A 475 -5.87 -1.24 28.63
C TRP A 475 -4.75 -1.39 29.66
N ARG A 476 -3.64 -2.03 29.29
CA ARG A 476 -2.44 -2.13 30.13
C ARG A 476 -1.83 -0.76 30.40
N ALA A 477 -1.63 0.04 29.36
CA ALA A 477 -1.12 1.40 29.47
C ALA A 477 -2.06 2.30 30.29
N TYR A 478 -3.37 2.17 30.07
CA TYR A 478 -4.39 2.92 30.82
C TYR A 478 -4.40 2.56 32.31
N SER A 479 -4.26 1.27 32.62
CA SER A 479 -4.15 0.79 34.00
C SER A 479 -2.89 1.32 34.69
N ALA A 480 -1.73 1.22 34.03
CA ALA A 480 -0.47 1.72 34.57
C ALA A 480 -0.50 3.24 34.82
N LEU A 481 -1.09 4.01 33.90
CA LEU A 481 -1.28 5.45 34.07
C LEU A 481 -2.10 5.79 35.31
N HIS A 482 -3.24 5.13 35.51
CA HIS A 482 -4.07 5.37 36.68
C HIS A 482 -3.43 4.88 37.98
N TRP A 483 -2.66 3.81 37.91
CA TRP A 483 -1.89 3.32 39.06
C TRP A 483 -0.90 4.38 39.56
N VAL A 484 -0.06 4.92 38.68
CA VAL A 484 0.95 5.93 39.04
C VAL A 484 0.33 7.27 39.46
N GLU A 485 -0.89 7.57 39.04
CA GLU A 485 -1.65 8.74 39.50
C GLU A 485 -2.41 8.52 40.81
N GLY A 486 -2.39 7.30 41.34
CA GLY A 486 -3.10 6.94 42.56
C GLY A 486 -4.60 6.70 42.39
N ASN A 487 -5.11 6.55 41.17
CA ASN A 487 -6.49 6.17 40.89
C ASN A 487 -6.63 4.65 40.87
N LEU A 488 -6.44 3.99 42.03
CA LEU A 488 -6.34 2.52 42.10
C LEU A 488 -7.61 1.78 41.67
N LYS A 489 -8.80 2.40 41.77
CA LYS A 489 -10.05 1.78 41.33
C LYS A 489 -10.07 1.64 39.81
N GLU A 490 -9.86 2.74 39.11
CA GLU A 490 -9.78 2.82 37.65
C GLU A 490 -8.63 1.96 37.12
N ALA A 491 -7.49 1.97 37.83
CA ALA A 491 -6.34 1.14 37.48
C ALA A 491 -6.68 -0.36 37.54
N ASN A 492 -7.38 -0.81 38.60
CA ASN A 492 -7.82 -2.21 38.74
C ASN A 492 -8.86 -2.60 37.69
N GLU A 493 -9.84 -1.75 37.39
CA GLU A 493 -10.84 -2.01 36.35
C GLU A 493 -10.20 -2.15 34.97
N ALA A 494 -9.26 -1.26 34.64
CA ALA A 494 -8.50 -1.31 33.39
C ALA A 494 -7.59 -2.55 33.32
N TRP A 495 -6.94 -2.92 34.44
CA TRP A 495 -6.13 -4.13 34.53
C TRP A 495 -6.97 -5.39 34.27
N LYS A 496 -8.18 -5.49 34.87
CA LYS A 496 -9.09 -6.63 34.64
C LYS A 496 -9.40 -6.79 33.15
N LYS A 497 -9.78 -5.71 32.46
CA LYS A 497 -10.03 -5.71 31.01
C LYS A 497 -8.80 -6.15 30.21
N SER A 498 -7.62 -5.61 30.55
CA SER A 498 -6.35 -5.97 29.90
C SER A 498 -6.04 -7.46 30.07
N ASN A 499 -6.14 -7.97 31.30
CA ASN A 499 -5.87 -9.37 31.61
C ASN A 499 -6.89 -10.30 30.94
N GLU A 500 -8.19 -10.00 31.01
CA GLU A 500 -9.24 -10.78 30.32
C GLU A 500 -8.96 -10.90 28.81
N LEU A 501 -8.60 -9.80 28.16
CA LEU A 501 -8.21 -9.82 26.75
C LEU A 501 -6.95 -10.66 26.53
N ALA A 502 -5.93 -10.51 27.38
CA ALA A 502 -4.68 -11.27 27.26
C ALA A 502 -4.89 -12.79 27.44
N GLN A 503 -5.81 -13.22 28.31
CA GLN A 503 -6.14 -14.63 28.49
C GLN A 503 -6.89 -15.22 27.28
N GLN A 504 -7.58 -14.40 26.48
CA GLN A 504 -8.27 -14.83 25.25
C GLN A 504 -7.33 -14.99 24.04
N LEU A 505 -6.12 -14.45 24.11
CA LEU A 505 -5.12 -14.56 23.04
C LEU A 505 -4.56 -15.99 22.97
N PRO A 506 -4.08 -16.47 21.81
CA PRO A 506 -3.47 -17.79 21.71
C PRO A 506 -2.12 -17.84 22.44
N LYS A 507 -1.57 -19.05 22.58
CA LYS A 507 -0.23 -19.27 23.11
C LYS A 507 0.81 -18.94 22.04
N ALA A 508 1.21 -17.68 21.97
CA ALA A 508 2.32 -17.19 21.15
C ALA A 508 3.15 -16.22 21.99
N GLY A 509 4.45 -16.10 21.70
CA GLY A 509 5.38 -15.42 22.60
C GLY A 509 5.10 -13.93 22.79
N ALA A 510 4.57 -13.23 21.78
CA ALA A 510 4.08 -11.85 21.96
C ALA A 510 2.97 -11.78 23.03
N TYR A 511 2.05 -12.74 23.01
CA TYR A 511 0.91 -12.79 23.92
C TYR A 511 1.28 -13.34 25.30
N GLU A 512 2.27 -14.24 25.38
CA GLU A 512 2.86 -14.63 26.67
C GLU A 512 3.60 -13.46 27.33
N PHE A 513 4.27 -12.63 26.53
CA PHE A 513 4.84 -11.37 27.02
C PHE A 513 3.76 -10.41 27.51
N ASP A 514 2.63 -10.32 26.80
CA ASP A 514 1.51 -9.51 27.26
C ASP A 514 0.95 -9.94 28.61
N ARG A 515 0.74 -11.26 28.78
CA ARG A 515 0.31 -11.84 30.07
C ARG A 515 1.34 -11.57 31.17
N TYR A 516 2.63 -11.70 30.86
CA TYR A 516 3.70 -11.38 31.80
C TYR A 516 3.64 -9.92 32.26
N CYS A 517 3.46 -8.97 31.35
CA CYS A 517 3.31 -7.56 31.72
C CYS A 517 2.03 -7.29 32.54
N CYS A 518 0.92 -8.01 32.31
CA CYS A 518 -0.26 -7.95 33.17
C CYS A 518 0.04 -8.46 34.60
N VAL A 519 0.85 -9.51 34.74
CA VAL A 519 1.30 -10.02 36.06
C VAL A 519 2.16 -8.99 36.79
N LEU A 520 3.12 -8.38 36.08
CA LEU A 520 3.95 -7.31 36.63
C LEU A 520 3.11 -6.14 37.16
N LEU A 521 2.12 -5.70 36.39
CA LEU A 521 1.22 -4.62 36.79
C LEU A 521 0.30 -5.03 37.95
N ARG A 522 -0.14 -6.29 38.01
CA ARG A 522 -0.95 -6.78 39.12
C ARG A 522 -0.21 -6.67 40.45
N LYS A 523 1.06 -7.09 40.45
CA LYS A 523 1.91 -7.08 41.65
C LYS A 523 1.97 -5.68 42.27
N VAL A 524 2.26 -4.65 41.47
CA VAL A 524 2.37 -3.27 41.99
C VAL A 524 1.04 -2.67 42.43
N LEU A 525 -0.08 -3.08 41.80
CA LEU A 525 -1.42 -2.70 42.24
C LEU A 525 -1.76 -3.27 43.62
N ASP A 526 -1.41 -4.54 43.85
CA ASP A 526 -1.63 -5.21 45.14
C ASP A 526 -0.77 -4.60 46.25
N GLU A 527 0.52 -4.34 45.97
CA GLU A 527 1.42 -3.65 46.91
C GLU A 527 0.90 -2.25 47.27
N SER A 528 0.40 -1.50 46.29
CA SER A 528 -0.15 -0.15 46.51
C SER A 528 -1.47 -0.17 47.31
N ALA A 529 -2.29 -1.20 47.13
CA ALA A 529 -3.53 -1.37 47.89
C ALA A 529 -3.23 -1.64 49.37
N VAL A 530 -2.27 -2.52 49.65
CA VAL A 530 -1.82 -2.81 51.03
C VAL A 530 -1.22 -1.57 51.68
N ALA A 531 -0.35 -0.83 50.98
CA ALA A 531 0.26 0.39 51.49
C ALA A 531 -0.80 1.44 51.89
N ARG A 532 -1.86 1.60 51.09
CA ARG A 532 -2.96 2.53 51.43
C ARG A 532 -3.76 2.11 52.64
N THR A 533 -4.06 0.82 52.77
CA THR A 533 -4.75 0.31 53.97
C THR A 533 -3.88 0.55 55.21
N ALA A 534 -2.57 0.32 55.12
CA ALA A 534 -1.64 0.57 56.21
C ALA A 534 -1.52 2.06 56.58
N SER A 535 -1.64 2.99 55.63
CA SER A 535 -1.64 4.44 55.92
C SER A 535 -2.98 4.98 56.44
N SER A 536 -4.07 4.20 56.36
CA SER A 536 -5.40 4.59 56.86
C SER A 536 -5.71 4.10 58.27
N ILE A 537 -4.87 3.20 58.79
CA ILE A 537 -4.84 2.74 60.19
C ILE A 537 -3.88 3.64 60.95
#